data_AF-A0A945XVA8-F1
#
_entry.id   AF-A0A945XVA8-F1
#
_cell.length_a   1.000
_cell.length_b   1.000
_cell.length_c   1.000
_cell.angle_alpha   90.00
_cell.angle_beta   90.00
_cell.angle_gamma   90.00
#
_symmetry.space_group_name_H-M   'P 1'
#
loop_
_entity.id
_entity.type
_entity.pdbx_description
1 polymer ?
#
loop_
_entity_poly.entity_id
_entity_poly.type
_entity_poly.pdbx_seq_one_letter_code
_entity_poly.pdbx_strand_id
1 'polypeptide(L)'
;MSQWKLFRVVLCSIVFGLSRPAFSAEDESTATPMRLEINTPYSEMATDFPPWPQEVIIAGESVHRYKRFYSGDIAVEIYESEPLTLRIDDFPIDEFVTVISGKLILTVAGEEPQHFEVGDSVLIPKGFTGIWEMQGNYRELLVMMNESE
;
A
#
# COMPACT_ATOMS: atom_id res chain seq x y z
N MET A 1 -69.85 15.89 40.64
CA MET A 1 -69.17 14.59 40.53
C MET A 1 -69.66 13.89 39.29
N SER A 2 -68.77 13.22 38.56
CA SER A 2 -69.03 12.37 37.37
C SER A 2 -69.16 13.13 36.04
N GLN A 3 -68.53 12.73 34.94
CA GLN A 3 -67.36 11.89 34.68
C GLN A 3 -66.92 12.26 33.25
N TRP A 4 -65.63 12.51 33.06
CA TRP A 4 -65.01 12.80 31.78
C TRP A 4 -64.67 11.49 31.08
N LYS A 5 -65.21 11.24 29.88
CA LYS A 5 -64.57 10.34 28.90
C LYS A 5 -64.61 11.00 27.53
N LEU A 6 -63.44 11.52 27.12
CA LEU A 6 -63.23 12.10 25.81
C LEU A 6 -63.07 10.99 24.76
N PHE A 7 -63.66 11.26 23.60
CA PHE A 7 -63.48 10.61 22.30
C PHE A 7 -62.06 10.11 22.04
N ARG A 8 -61.92 8.90 21.48
CA ARG A 8 -60.78 8.55 20.62
C ARG A 8 -61.29 8.06 19.27
N VAL A 9 -60.97 8.90 18.29
CA VAL A 9 -61.21 8.75 16.85
C VAL A 9 -60.48 7.51 16.33
N VAL A 10 -61.19 6.69 15.57
CA VAL A 10 -60.63 5.65 14.70
C VAL A 10 -60.05 6.34 13.48
N LEU A 11 -58.73 6.24 13.27
CA LEU A 11 -58.08 6.69 12.04
C LEU A 11 -57.60 5.45 11.26
N CYS A 12 -58.25 5.16 10.14
CA CYS A 12 -57.70 4.30 9.11
C CYS A 12 -56.43 4.96 8.55
N SER A 13 -55.33 4.22 8.46
CA SER A 13 -54.20 4.60 7.64
C SER A 13 -53.59 3.34 7.04
N ILE A 14 -53.83 3.21 5.74
CA ILE A 14 -53.22 2.25 4.82
C ILE A 14 -51.71 2.52 4.85
N VAL A 15 -50.92 1.55 5.31
CA VAL A 15 -49.46 1.58 5.12
C VAL A 15 -49.14 0.64 3.97
N PHE A 16 -48.87 1.24 2.81
CA PHE A 16 -48.15 0.58 1.71
C PHE A 16 -46.79 0.13 2.26
N GLY A 17 -46.61 -1.18 2.41
CA GLY A 17 -45.31 -1.78 2.67
C GLY A 17 -44.44 -1.66 1.42
N LEU A 18 -43.71 -0.55 1.33
CA LEU A 18 -42.68 -0.29 0.31
C LEU A 18 -41.69 -1.45 0.30
N SER A 19 -41.53 -2.06 -0.88
CA SER A 19 -40.38 -2.89 -1.20
C SER A 19 -39.11 -2.14 -0.80
N ARG A 20 -38.37 -2.66 0.18
CA ARG A 20 -37.02 -2.17 0.48
C ARG A 20 -36.22 -2.25 -0.83
N PRO A 21 -35.62 -1.15 -1.32
CA PRO A 21 -34.58 -1.33 -2.30
C PRO A 21 -33.49 -2.16 -1.63
N ALA A 22 -33.04 -3.21 -2.31
CA ALA A 22 -31.82 -3.89 -1.95
C ALA A 22 -30.73 -2.81 -1.87
N PHE A 23 -30.16 -2.61 -0.69
CA PHE A 23 -28.93 -1.88 -0.55
C PHE A 23 -27.88 -2.72 -1.27
N SER A 24 -27.66 -2.41 -2.55
CA SER A 24 -26.44 -2.80 -3.22
C SER A 24 -25.34 -2.14 -2.41
N ALA A 25 -24.46 -2.95 -1.81
CA ALA A 25 -23.22 -2.44 -1.25
C ALA A 25 -22.40 -1.92 -2.43
N GLU A 26 -22.71 -0.69 -2.84
CA GLU A 26 -21.82 0.12 -3.65
C GLU A 26 -20.61 0.38 -2.77
N ASP A 27 -19.47 -0.06 -3.28
CA ASP A 27 -18.12 0.08 -2.78
C ASP A 27 -17.96 1.35 -1.93
N GLU A 28 -17.76 1.19 -0.62
CA GLU A 28 -17.58 2.32 0.30
C GLU A 28 -16.29 3.04 -0.07
N SER A 29 -16.45 4.13 -0.82
CA SER A 29 -15.44 5.15 -1.11
C SER A 29 -14.52 5.38 0.09
N THR A 30 -13.23 5.13 -0.12
CA THR A 30 -12.10 5.12 0.83
C THR A 30 -11.72 6.48 1.44
N ALA A 31 -12.68 7.38 1.67
CA ALA A 31 -12.45 8.76 2.08
C ALA A 31 -12.19 8.94 3.59
N THR A 32 -11.61 7.94 4.25
CA THR A 32 -11.24 8.00 5.68
C THR A 32 -9.73 7.81 5.83
N PRO A 33 -9.04 8.62 6.66
CA PRO A 33 -7.62 8.41 6.95
C PRO A 33 -7.35 6.99 7.46
N MET A 34 -6.38 6.31 6.86
CA MET A 34 -5.99 4.96 7.27
C MET A 34 -4.75 4.97 8.14
N ARG A 35 -4.70 4.03 9.10
CA ARG A 35 -3.47 3.67 9.80
C ARG A 35 -2.76 2.58 9.00
N LEU A 36 -1.47 2.77 8.70
CA LEU A 36 -0.66 1.78 8.01
C LEU A 36 -0.09 0.78 9.00
N GLU A 37 -0.38 -0.50 8.79
CA GLU A 37 0.15 -1.61 9.59
C GLU A 37 1.51 -2.07 9.04
N ILE A 38 2.51 -1.19 9.15
CA ILE A 38 3.86 -1.39 8.58
C ILE A 38 4.63 -2.56 9.20
N ASN A 39 4.15 -3.08 10.33
CA ASN A 39 4.71 -4.24 11.03
C ASN A 39 3.95 -5.55 10.70
N THR A 40 3.22 -5.59 9.59
CA THR A 40 2.56 -6.84 9.14
C THR A 40 3.58 -7.99 9.10
N PRO A 41 3.31 -9.16 9.69
CA PRO A 41 4.23 -10.29 9.65
C PRO A 41 4.52 -10.75 8.22
N TYR A 42 5.78 -11.08 7.91
CA TYR A 42 6.20 -11.54 6.58
C TYR A 42 5.34 -12.72 6.06
N SER A 43 4.95 -13.64 6.94
CA SER A 43 4.09 -14.78 6.62
C SER A 43 2.70 -14.42 6.09
N GLU A 44 2.20 -13.22 6.40
CA GLU A 44 0.88 -12.71 6.01
C GLU A 44 0.93 -11.81 4.75
N MET A 45 2.12 -11.51 4.24
CA MET A 45 2.32 -10.67 3.06
C MET A 45 2.11 -11.46 1.75
N ALA A 46 1.77 -10.73 0.68
CA ALA A 46 1.51 -11.28 -0.64
C ALA A 46 2.78 -11.85 -1.28
N THR A 47 2.61 -12.81 -2.20
CA THR A 47 3.70 -13.62 -2.79
C THR A 47 3.63 -13.70 -4.32
N ASP A 48 2.70 -12.99 -4.93
CA ASP A 48 2.42 -12.96 -6.36
C ASP A 48 3.26 -11.92 -7.12
N PHE A 49 4.09 -11.13 -6.42
CA PHE A 49 5.10 -10.29 -7.08
C PHE A 49 6.21 -11.19 -7.66
N PRO A 50 6.39 -11.20 -8.99
CA PRO A 50 7.36 -12.08 -9.64
C PRO A 50 8.79 -11.76 -9.18
N PRO A 51 9.70 -12.74 -9.17
CA PRO A 51 11.09 -12.48 -8.88
C PRO A 51 11.72 -11.53 -9.89
N TRP A 52 12.69 -10.75 -9.41
CA TRP A 52 13.52 -9.92 -10.25
C TRP A 52 14.22 -10.78 -11.33
N PRO A 53 14.33 -10.30 -12.57
CA PRO A 53 15.00 -11.03 -13.64
C PRO A 53 16.43 -11.40 -13.26
N GLN A 54 16.88 -12.62 -13.57
CA GLN A 54 18.18 -13.11 -13.14
C GLN A 54 19.35 -12.26 -13.68
N GLU A 55 19.15 -11.64 -14.85
CA GLU A 55 20.12 -10.77 -15.51
C GLU A 55 20.38 -9.44 -14.78
N VAL A 56 19.46 -9.00 -13.92
CA VAL A 56 19.66 -7.79 -13.11
C VAL A 56 20.21 -8.09 -11.71
N ILE A 57 20.16 -9.34 -11.26
CA ILE A 57 20.68 -9.73 -9.95
C ILE A 57 22.21 -9.78 -9.99
N ILE A 58 22.85 -8.95 -9.17
CA ILE A 58 24.31 -8.96 -8.95
C ILE A 58 24.68 -9.95 -7.85
N ALA A 59 23.92 -9.96 -6.74
CA ALA A 59 24.16 -10.80 -5.58
C ALA A 59 22.86 -11.05 -4.80
N GLY A 60 22.77 -12.20 -4.12
CA GLY A 60 21.59 -12.60 -3.35
C GLY A 60 20.58 -13.41 -4.17
N GLU A 61 19.43 -13.68 -3.58
CA GLU A 61 18.30 -14.37 -4.22
C GLU A 61 17.06 -13.47 -4.15
N SER A 62 16.24 -13.44 -5.21
CA SER A 62 15.02 -12.63 -5.24
C SER A 62 13.91 -13.30 -4.42
N VAL A 63 14.04 -13.23 -3.10
CA VAL A 63 13.08 -13.74 -2.12
C VAL A 63 12.48 -12.55 -1.37
N HIS A 64 11.27 -12.18 -1.77
CA HIS A 64 10.60 -10.97 -1.29
C HIS A 64 9.09 -11.16 -1.20
N ARG A 65 8.46 -10.26 -0.45
CA ARG A 65 7.02 -10.15 -0.28
C ARG A 65 6.63 -8.70 -0.19
N TYR A 66 5.35 -8.44 -0.41
CA TYR A 66 4.82 -7.09 -0.31
C TYR A 66 3.42 -7.08 0.30
N LYS A 67 2.98 -5.91 0.75
CA LYS A 67 1.60 -5.65 1.13
C LYS A 67 1.21 -4.26 0.69
N ARG A 68 0.23 -4.18 -0.20
CA ARG A 68 -0.43 -2.95 -0.58
C ARG A 68 -1.43 -2.53 0.49
N PHE A 69 -1.32 -1.29 0.96
CA PHE A 69 -2.28 -0.68 1.88
C PHE A 69 -3.32 0.15 1.13
N TYR A 70 -2.91 0.78 0.02
CA TYR A 70 -3.76 1.68 -0.75
C TYR A 70 -3.45 1.63 -2.24
N SER A 71 -4.47 1.85 -3.06
CA SER A 71 -4.34 2.05 -4.50
C SER A 71 -5.42 3.06 -4.94
N GLY A 72 -5.01 4.25 -5.34
CA GLY A 72 -5.85 5.32 -5.86
C GLY A 72 -5.06 6.13 -6.88
N ASP A 73 -4.90 7.44 -6.69
CA ASP A 73 -3.95 8.23 -7.50
C ASP A 73 -2.49 7.81 -7.23
N ILE A 74 -2.24 7.28 -6.04
CA ILE A 74 -0.97 6.70 -5.61
C ILE A 74 -1.19 5.28 -5.09
N ALA A 75 -0.14 4.48 -5.13
CA ALA A 75 -0.02 3.24 -4.37
C ALA A 75 0.83 3.49 -3.11
N VAL A 76 0.44 2.85 -2.01
CA VAL A 76 1.22 2.85 -0.76
C VAL A 76 1.36 1.41 -0.30
N GLU A 77 2.60 0.96 -0.14
CA GLU A 77 2.91 -0.46 0.10
C GLU A 77 4.09 -0.62 1.05
N ILE A 78 4.18 -1.79 1.70
CA ILE A 78 5.47 -2.26 2.23
C ILE A 78 6.02 -3.36 1.34
N TYR A 79 7.33 -3.36 1.16
CA TYR A 79 8.10 -4.41 0.50
C TYR A 79 9.16 -4.93 1.47
N GLU A 80 9.35 -6.24 1.54
CA GLU A 80 10.38 -6.89 2.35
C GLU A 80 11.12 -7.92 1.52
N SER A 81 12.45 -7.90 1.61
CA SER A 81 13.35 -8.75 0.84
C SER A 81 14.44 -9.35 1.73
N GLU A 82 14.85 -10.57 1.41
CA GLU A 82 16.18 -11.05 1.78
C GLU A 82 17.27 -10.15 1.15
N PRO A 83 18.52 -10.18 1.65
CA PRO A 83 19.60 -9.39 1.08
C PRO A 83 19.75 -9.61 -0.42
N LEU A 84 19.70 -8.52 -1.18
CA LEU A 84 19.64 -8.55 -2.63
C LEU A 84 20.30 -7.30 -3.22
N THR A 85 21.13 -7.50 -4.23
CA THR A 85 21.78 -6.44 -4.99
C THR A 85 21.34 -6.52 -6.44
N LEU A 86 20.75 -5.44 -6.95
CA LEU A 86 20.22 -5.33 -8.30
C LEU A 86 20.99 -4.27 -9.09
N ARG A 87 21.16 -4.52 -10.39
CA ARG A 87 21.54 -3.53 -11.38
C ARG A 87 20.26 -2.98 -12.03
N ILE A 88 20.00 -1.70 -11.82
CA ILE A 88 18.85 -1.00 -12.38
C ILE A 88 19.30 -0.19 -13.59
N ASP A 89 18.55 -0.30 -14.67
CA ASP A 89 18.72 0.48 -15.90
C ASP A 89 17.35 1.09 -16.24
N ASP A 90 17.29 2.43 -16.33
CA ASP A 90 16.07 3.19 -16.61
C ASP A 90 14.86 2.83 -15.72
N PHE A 91 14.96 3.10 -14.40
CA PHE A 91 13.89 2.81 -13.45
C PHE A 91 12.55 3.45 -13.88
N PRO A 92 11.43 2.71 -13.96
CA PRO A 92 10.29 3.13 -14.78
C PRO A 92 9.41 4.21 -14.15
N ILE A 93 9.52 4.42 -12.83
CA ILE A 93 8.61 5.21 -12.01
C ILE A 93 9.36 6.11 -11.03
N ASP A 94 8.69 7.15 -10.55
CA ASP A 94 9.11 7.87 -9.36
C ASP A 94 8.63 7.10 -8.12
N GLU A 95 9.54 6.78 -7.21
CA GLU A 95 9.25 6.03 -6.00
C GLU A 95 9.85 6.72 -4.77
N PHE A 96 9.01 7.02 -3.79
CA PHE A 96 9.45 7.48 -2.48
C PHE A 96 9.53 6.30 -1.53
N VAL A 97 10.67 6.13 -0.86
CA VAL A 97 10.95 5.04 0.08
C VAL A 97 11.27 5.60 1.46
N THR A 98 10.75 4.97 2.50
CA THR A 98 11.26 5.05 3.87
C THR A 98 11.77 3.68 4.30
N VAL A 99 13.01 3.60 4.80
CA VAL A 99 13.59 2.36 5.30
C VAL A 99 13.01 2.02 6.67
N ILE A 100 12.40 0.85 6.81
CA ILE A 100 11.74 0.37 8.04
C ILE A 100 12.62 -0.63 8.80
N SER A 101 13.35 -1.49 8.09
CA SER A 101 14.37 -2.38 8.66
C SER A 101 15.46 -2.68 7.64
N GLY A 102 16.63 -3.09 8.12
CA GLY A 102 17.80 -3.29 7.27
C GLY A 102 18.40 -1.95 6.83
N LYS A 103 19.07 -1.98 5.67
CA LYS A 103 19.77 -0.83 5.09
C LYS A 103 19.62 -0.83 3.58
N LEU A 104 19.35 0.35 3.01
CA LEU A 104 19.36 0.59 1.58
C LEU A 104 20.65 1.31 1.18
N ILE A 105 21.27 0.85 0.11
CA ILE A 105 22.42 1.52 -0.51
C ILE A 105 22.11 1.74 -1.98
N LEU A 106 22.11 2.99 -2.41
CA LEU A 106 21.89 3.38 -3.80
C LEU A 106 23.17 3.97 -4.37
N THR A 107 23.62 3.45 -5.50
CA THR A 107 24.83 3.94 -6.18
C THR A 107 24.49 4.33 -7.61
N VAL A 108 24.54 5.62 -7.92
CA VAL A 108 24.46 6.10 -9.30
C VAL A 108 25.78 5.78 -10.01
N ALA A 109 25.73 5.41 -11.29
CA ALA A 109 26.93 5.06 -12.04
C ALA A 109 27.99 6.19 -12.02
N GLY A 110 29.15 5.89 -11.45
CA GLY A 110 30.27 6.84 -11.34
C GLY A 110 30.20 7.79 -10.14
N GLU A 111 29.19 7.66 -9.28
CA GLU A 111 29.07 8.40 -8.03
C GLU A 111 29.39 7.52 -6.82
N GLU A 112 29.63 8.15 -5.67
CA GLU A 112 29.79 7.46 -4.40
C GLU A 112 28.45 6.88 -3.92
N PRO A 113 28.44 5.70 -3.26
CA PRO A 113 27.23 5.12 -2.69
C PRO A 113 26.58 6.04 -1.66
N GLN A 114 25.25 6.17 -1.73
CA GLN A 114 24.44 6.79 -0.70
C GLN A 114 23.85 5.71 0.19
N HIS A 115 23.92 5.91 1.51
CA HIS A 115 23.48 4.95 2.51
C HIS A 115 22.26 5.49 3.26
N PHE A 116 21.22 4.67 3.34
CA PHE A 116 19.98 4.98 4.05
C PHE A 116 19.71 3.90 5.10
N GLU A 117 19.63 4.33 6.35
CA GLU A 117 19.39 3.48 7.51
C GLU A 117 17.92 3.57 7.94
N VAL A 118 17.53 2.80 8.97
CA VAL A 118 16.16 2.81 9.49
C VAL A 118 15.70 4.22 9.87
N GLY A 119 14.57 4.63 9.29
CA GLY A 119 13.97 5.96 9.48
C GLY A 119 14.35 6.99 8.41
N ASP A 120 15.39 6.73 7.61
CA ASP A 120 15.74 7.58 6.48
C ASP A 120 14.72 7.42 5.35
N SER A 121 14.59 8.47 4.54
CA SER A 121 13.75 8.45 3.36
C SER A 121 14.48 8.99 2.13
N VAL A 122 14.12 8.44 0.97
CA VAL A 122 14.73 8.77 -0.31
C VAL A 122 13.66 8.79 -1.40
N LEU A 123 13.81 9.70 -2.36
CA LEU A 123 13.07 9.66 -3.62
C LEU A 123 14.00 9.06 -4.67
N ILE A 124 13.58 7.96 -5.29
CA ILE A 124 14.21 7.38 -6.47
C ILE A 124 13.45 7.91 -7.68
N PRO A 125 14.07 8.78 -8.49
CA PRO A 125 13.40 9.35 -9.65
C PRO A 125 13.31 8.32 -10.79
N LYS A 126 12.25 8.46 -11.59
CA LYS A 126 12.15 7.80 -12.88
C LYS A 126 13.40 8.06 -13.72
N GLY A 127 13.92 7.02 -14.35
CA GLY A 127 15.15 7.02 -15.13
C GLY A 127 16.42 6.74 -14.29
N PHE A 128 16.29 6.46 -12.98
CA PHE A 128 17.43 6.03 -12.18
C PHE A 128 18.14 4.84 -12.82
N THR A 129 19.46 4.96 -12.94
CA THR A 129 20.36 3.92 -13.47
C THR A 129 21.53 3.77 -12.52
N GLY A 130 21.71 2.57 -11.98
CA GLY A 130 22.66 2.36 -10.89
C GLY A 130 22.54 1.00 -10.22
N ILE A 131 23.06 0.92 -9.00
CA ILE A 131 22.98 -0.26 -8.15
C ILE A 131 22.00 0.01 -7.02
N TRP A 132 21.10 -0.94 -6.81
CA TRP A 132 20.16 -0.99 -5.70
C TRP A 132 20.53 -2.14 -4.77
N GLU A 133 21.04 -1.86 -3.59
CA GLU A 133 21.51 -2.87 -2.66
C GLU A 133 20.72 -2.83 -1.35
N MET A 134 20.06 -3.94 -1.04
CA MET A 134 19.26 -4.16 0.16
C MET A 134 20.03 -5.10 1.10
N GLN A 135 20.30 -4.66 2.33
CA GLN A 135 21.06 -5.42 3.33
C GLN A 135 20.24 -5.76 4.57
N GLY A 136 20.55 -6.91 5.18
CA GLY A 136 19.86 -7.41 6.38
C GLY A 136 18.46 -7.95 6.06
N ASN A 137 17.59 -7.98 7.07
CA ASN A 137 16.16 -8.19 6.81
C ASN A 137 15.55 -6.87 6.33
N TYR A 138 15.66 -6.60 5.03
CA TYR A 138 15.34 -5.29 4.46
C TYR A 138 13.83 -5.12 4.30
N ARG A 139 13.30 -4.01 4.83
CA ARG A 139 11.90 -3.64 4.66
C ARG A 139 11.79 -2.14 4.38
N GLU A 140 10.95 -1.79 3.43
CA GLU A 140 10.64 -0.40 3.08
C GLU A 140 9.13 -0.15 3.08
N LEU A 141 8.75 1.10 3.35
CA LEU A 141 7.46 1.68 3.02
C LEU A 141 7.66 2.51 1.75
N LEU A 142 6.94 2.17 0.69
CA LEU A 142 7.05 2.82 -0.61
C LEU A 142 5.75 3.54 -0.99
N VAL A 143 5.91 4.65 -1.71
CA VAL A 143 4.84 5.43 -2.32
C VAL A 143 5.21 5.69 -3.77
N MET A 144 4.32 5.33 -4.68
CA MET A 144 4.49 5.52 -6.12
C MET A 144 3.17 6.00 -6.74
N MET A 145 3.24 6.62 -7.91
CA MET A 145 2.03 6.91 -8.68
C MET A 145 1.46 5.60 -9.25
N ASN A 146 0.14 5.47 -9.27
CA ASN A 146 -0.48 4.43 -10.10
C ASN A 146 -0.32 4.81 -11.58
N GLU A 147 -0.22 3.82 -12.46
CA GLU A 147 -0.32 4.08 -13.90
C GLU A 147 -1.71 4.67 -14.18
N SER A 148 -1.76 5.84 -14.83
CA SER A 148 -3.02 6.38 -15.32
C SER A 148 -3.52 5.48 -16.45
N GLU A 149 -4.74 4.97 -16.34
CA GLU A 149 -5.43 4.29 -17.46
C GLU A 149 -5.52 5.16 -18.72
#